data_AF-A0A672NV88-F1
#
_entry.id   AF-A0A672NV88-F1
#
_cell.length_a   1.000
_cell.length_b   1.000
_cell.length_c   1.000
_cell.angle_alpha   90.00
_cell.angle_beta   90.00
_cell.angle_gamma   90.00
#
_symmetry.space_group_name_H-M   'P 1'
#
loop_
_entity.id
_entity.type
_entity.pdbx_description
1 polymer ?
#
loop_
_entity_poly.entity_id
_entity_poly.type
_entity_poly.pdbx_seq_one_letter_code
_entity_poly.pdbx_strand_id
1 'polypeptide(L)'
;MESEETEGRTLVQVISEKYSPENFPYCRGPGVGVVIRSSPQGSPVKDRLNLPRILVLDSCGITEAGDEEEVATFCAHVVELDLSHNQLKDWGEISKILSNIPNLDFLNLSMNPLRGSSLEPGAAEAFSGLRRLVLNNTHVTWDMV
;
A
#
# COMPACT_ATOMS: atom_id res chain seq x y z
N MET A 1 -22.58 -5.13 -23.28
CA MET A 1 -22.00 -5.42 -21.96
C MET A 1 -21.04 -4.30 -21.70
N GLU A 2 -21.51 -3.30 -20.96
CA GLU A 2 -20.74 -2.10 -20.63
C GLU A 2 -19.53 -2.52 -19.80
N SER A 3 -18.35 -2.31 -20.36
CA SER A 3 -17.11 -2.23 -19.62
C SER A 3 -17.21 -1.02 -18.72
N GLU A 4 -17.54 -1.24 -17.45
CA GLU A 4 -17.26 -0.29 -16.38
C GLU A 4 -15.74 -0.09 -16.40
N GLU A 5 -15.30 1.00 -17.03
CA GLU A 5 -14.00 1.60 -16.75
C GLU A 5 -14.08 2.08 -15.30
N THR A 6 -13.85 1.17 -14.35
CA THR A 6 -13.55 1.55 -12.98
C THR A 6 -12.29 2.40 -13.04
N GLU A 7 -12.46 3.70 -12.88
CA GLU A 7 -11.41 4.66 -12.60
C GLU A 7 -10.50 4.05 -11.52
N GLY A 8 -9.26 3.75 -11.89
CA GLY A 8 -8.33 3.04 -11.02
C GLY A 8 -8.03 3.84 -9.76
N ARG A 9 -7.98 3.18 -8.59
CA ARG A 9 -7.68 3.85 -7.32
C ARG A 9 -6.18 3.79 -7.03
N THR A 10 -5.64 4.87 -6.51
CA THR A 10 -4.24 4.91 -6.09
C THR A 10 -4.07 4.39 -4.66
N LEU A 11 -2.89 3.87 -4.34
CA LEU A 11 -2.54 3.48 -2.97
C LEU A 11 -2.76 4.66 -2.00
N VAL A 12 -2.34 5.86 -2.41
CA VAL A 12 -2.48 7.09 -1.60
C VAL A 12 -3.93 7.44 -1.31
N GLN A 13 -4.81 7.35 -2.32
CA GLN A 13 -6.24 7.60 -2.14
C GLN A 13 -6.84 6.63 -1.13
N VAL A 14 -6.56 5.33 -1.28
CA VAL A 14 -7.08 4.30 -0.38
C VAL A 14 -6.55 4.47 1.05
N ILE A 15 -5.27 4.79 1.20
CA ILE A 15 -4.67 5.07 2.52
C ILE A 15 -5.36 6.27 3.17
N SER A 16 -5.53 7.35 2.41
CA SER A 16 -6.16 8.58 2.92
C SER A 16 -7.60 8.36 3.33
N GLU A 17 -8.36 7.60 2.55
CA GLU A 17 -9.74 7.26 2.89
C GLU A 17 -9.81 6.30 4.08
N LYS A 18 -9.13 5.15 4.02
CA LYS A 18 -9.24 4.09 5.05
C LYS A 18 -8.73 4.56 6.40
N TYR A 19 -7.68 5.39 6.42
CA TYR A 19 -7.04 5.84 7.65
C TYR A 19 -7.38 7.28 8.04
N SER A 20 -8.34 7.92 7.36
CA SER A 20 -8.81 9.27 7.73
C SER A 20 -9.22 9.31 9.20
N PRO A 21 -8.84 10.36 9.95
CA PRO A 21 -9.27 10.54 11.34
C PRO A 21 -10.79 10.53 11.53
N GLU A 22 -11.55 10.87 10.48
CA GLU A 22 -13.02 10.85 10.51
C GLU A 22 -13.60 9.43 10.58
N ASN A 23 -12.87 8.44 10.05
CA ASN A 23 -13.25 7.03 10.12
C ASN A 23 -12.94 6.38 11.48
N PHE A 24 -12.29 7.13 12.39
CA PHE A 24 -12.03 6.71 13.78
C PHE A 24 -12.72 7.65 14.79
N PRO A 25 -14.06 7.58 14.93
CA PRO A 25 -14.84 8.50 15.76
C PRO A 25 -14.45 8.46 17.26
N TYR A 26 -13.82 7.37 17.72
CA TYR A 26 -13.38 7.21 19.10
C TYR A 26 -12.21 8.13 19.50
N CYS A 27 -11.55 8.82 18.55
CA CYS A 27 -10.54 9.82 18.85
C CYS A 27 -11.10 11.14 19.43
N ARG A 28 -12.42 11.36 19.40
CA ARG A 28 -13.07 12.60 19.87
C ARG A 28 -13.90 12.48 21.17
N GLY A 29 -13.98 11.30 21.79
CA GLY A 29 -14.79 11.09 23.00
C GLY A 29 -13.98 11.10 24.30
N PRO A 30 -14.53 11.57 25.44
CA PRO A 30 -13.89 11.47 26.78
C PRO A 30 -13.92 10.04 27.36
N GLY A 31 -13.98 9.01 26.52
CA GLY A 31 -14.05 7.60 26.92
C GLY A 31 -12.68 6.98 27.10
N VAL A 32 -12.56 6.07 28.07
CA VAL A 32 -11.36 5.24 28.30
C VAL A 32 -11.14 4.33 27.08
N GLY A 33 -10.38 4.82 26.11
CA GLY A 33 -9.79 4.07 25.02
C GLY A 33 -8.28 4.17 25.10
N VAL A 34 -7.56 3.18 24.55
CA VAL A 34 -6.10 3.22 24.49
C VAL A 34 -5.67 4.38 23.59
N VAL A 35 -5.24 5.48 24.19
CA VAL A 35 -4.71 6.64 23.47
C VAL A 35 -3.25 6.36 23.14
N ILE A 36 -2.93 6.05 21.89
CA ILE A 36 -1.55 6.09 21.41
C ILE A 36 -1.19 7.58 21.24
N ARG A 37 -0.62 8.18 22.29
CA ARG A 37 -0.12 9.57 22.25
C ARG A 37 1.25 9.59 21.58
N SER A 38 1.28 9.83 20.27
CA SER A 38 2.53 10.19 19.59
C SER A 38 2.96 11.61 19.98
N SER A 39 4.24 11.79 20.27
CA SER A 39 4.91 12.97 20.84
C SER A 39 4.75 14.30 20.05
N PRO A 40 4.94 15.47 20.69
CA PRO A 40 4.69 16.77 20.07
C PRO A 40 5.90 17.23 19.27
N GLN A 41 5.84 17.23 17.94
CA GLN A 41 6.82 17.95 17.11
C GLN A 41 6.14 18.65 15.93
N GLY A 42 6.32 19.97 15.91
CA GLY A 42 5.74 20.90 14.97
C GLY A 42 6.39 20.86 13.59
N SER A 43 5.55 20.71 12.58
CA SER A 43 5.76 21.14 11.19
C SER A 43 4.36 21.20 10.54
N PRO A 44 4.12 22.08 9.55
CA PRO A 44 2.77 22.41 9.12
C PRO A 44 2.06 21.21 8.50
N VAL A 45 0.83 21.02 8.94
CA VAL A 45 0.00 19.82 8.80
C VAL A 45 -0.59 19.79 7.39
N LYS A 46 -0.01 19.01 6.49
CA LYS A 46 -0.84 18.21 5.57
C LYS A 46 -1.16 16.93 6.33
N ASP A 47 -2.45 16.68 6.53
CA ASP A 47 -3.08 15.58 7.25
C ASP A 47 -2.17 14.40 7.62
N ARG A 48 -1.54 14.45 8.80
CA ARG A 48 -0.69 13.35 9.30
C ARG A 48 -1.57 12.17 9.69
N LEU A 49 -1.78 11.24 8.76
CA LEU A 49 -2.37 9.95 9.03
C LEU A 49 -1.46 9.18 10.00
N ASN A 50 -2.02 8.69 11.12
CA ASN A 50 -1.31 7.83 12.04
C ASN A 50 -1.44 6.38 11.56
N LEU A 51 -0.54 5.98 10.68
CA LEU A 51 -0.58 4.67 10.05
C LEU A 51 0.10 3.61 10.93
N PRO A 52 -0.47 2.40 11.08
CA PRO A 52 0.20 1.29 11.74
C PRO A 52 1.40 0.78 10.90
N ARG A 53 2.29 0.00 11.53
CA ARG A 53 3.41 -0.67 10.81
C ARG A 53 2.94 -1.79 9.87
N ILE A 54 1.72 -2.28 10.07
CA ILE A 54 1.10 -3.33 9.26
C ILE A 54 -0.08 -2.68 8.57
N LEU A 55 -0.01 -2.52 7.25
CA LEU A 55 -1.10 -1.99 6.44
C LEU A 55 -1.83 -3.12 5.74
N VAL A 56 -3.12 -3.23 6.02
CA VAL A 56 -4.02 -4.14 5.31
C VAL A 56 -4.86 -3.30 4.36
N LEU A 57 -4.69 -3.50 3.06
CA LEU A 57 -5.33 -2.75 1.98
C LEU A 57 -5.91 -3.71 0.93
N ASP A 58 -6.45 -4.83 1.40
CA ASP A 58 -7.08 -5.83 0.56
C ASP A 58 -8.41 -5.34 -0.01
N SER A 59 -8.79 -5.85 -1.18
CA SER A 59 -10.11 -5.60 -1.78
C SER A 59 -10.46 -4.11 -1.96
N CYS A 60 -9.44 -3.25 -2.14
CA CYS A 60 -9.62 -1.80 -2.19
C CYS A 60 -9.68 -1.24 -3.62
N GLY A 61 -9.46 -2.08 -4.64
CA GLY A 61 -9.48 -1.66 -6.05
C GLY A 61 -8.24 -0.89 -6.48
N ILE A 62 -7.10 -1.09 -5.81
CA ILE A 62 -5.85 -0.39 -6.11
C ILE A 62 -5.31 -0.84 -7.47
N THR A 63 -4.96 0.11 -8.33
CA THR A 63 -4.37 -0.15 -9.65
C THR A 63 -2.95 0.39 -9.79
N GLU A 64 -2.60 1.44 -9.04
CA GLU A 64 -1.33 2.16 -9.16
C GLU A 64 -0.88 2.75 -7.82
N ALA A 65 0.39 3.15 -7.74
CA ALA A 65 0.97 3.71 -6.52
C ALA A 65 0.35 5.07 -6.15
N GLY A 66 0.17 5.95 -7.14
CA GLY A 66 -0.15 7.37 -6.92
C GLY A 66 1.11 8.21 -6.70
N ASP A 67 0.98 9.29 -5.92
CA ASP A 67 2.10 10.21 -5.63
C ASP A 67 3.15 9.52 -4.74
N GLU A 68 4.34 9.28 -5.29
CA GLU A 68 5.45 8.60 -4.63
C GLU A 68 5.93 9.32 -3.36
N GLU A 69 5.91 10.66 -3.35
CA GLU A 69 6.32 11.46 -2.19
C GLU A 69 5.31 11.29 -1.04
N GLU A 70 4.02 11.19 -1.37
CA GLU A 70 2.97 10.90 -0.40
C GLU A 70 3.06 9.44 0.09
N VAL A 71 3.31 8.46 -0.79
CA VAL A 71 3.56 7.07 -0.38
C VAL A 71 4.73 7.00 0.59
N ALA A 72 5.86 7.65 0.28
CA ALA A 72 7.02 7.69 1.15
C ALA A 72 6.70 8.33 2.51
N THR A 73 5.98 9.45 2.50
CA THR A 73 5.57 10.17 3.72
C THR A 73 4.67 9.31 4.61
N PHE A 74 3.71 8.61 4.01
CA PHE A 74 2.75 7.78 4.73
C PHE A 74 3.33 6.43 5.18
N CYS A 75 4.20 5.84 4.37
CA CYS A 75 4.61 4.45 4.53
C CYS A 75 6.07 4.25 4.99
N ALA A 76 6.84 5.30 5.29
CA ALA A 76 8.24 5.18 5.71
C ALA A 76 8.49 4.20 6.88
N HIS A 77 7.52 4.03 7.80
CA HIS A 77 7.61 3.13 8.97
C HIS A 77 6.90 1.78 8.79
N VAL A 78 6.27 1.54 7.64
CA VAL A 78 5.54 0.31 7.34
C VAL A 78 6.50 -0.84 7.12
N VAL A 79 6.13 -2.02 7.62
CA VAL A 79 6.92 -3.26 7.58
C VAL A 79 6.18 -4.41 6.93
N GLU A 80 4.84 -4.44 7.05
CA GLU A 80 4.03 -5.45 6.39
C GLU A 80 2.91 -4.76 5.60
N LEU A 81 2.71 -5.22 4.36
CA LEU A 81 1.74 -4.65 3.45
C LEU A 81 0.94 -5.76 2.76
N ASP A 82 -0.37 -5.75 2.97
CA ASP A 82 -1.30 -6.62 2.27
C ASP A 82 -2.05 -5.85 1.18
N LEU A 83 -1.75 -6.17 -0.08
CA LEU A 83 -2.41 -5.65 -1.28
C LEU A 83 -3.20 -6.74 -2.00
N SER A 84 -3.61 -7.80 -1.31
CA SER A 84 -4.36 -8.88 -1.95
C SER A 84 -5.73 -8.43 -2.47
N HIS A 85 -6.26 -9.13 -3.47
CA HIS A 85 -7.56 -8.80 -4.08
C HIS A 85 -7.65 -7.36 -4.63
N ASN A 86 -6.56 -6.84 -5.17
CA ASN A 86 -6.54 -5.56 -5.88
C ASN A 86 -6.43 -5.78 -7.40
N GLN A 87 -6.25 -4.68 -8.15
CA GLN A 87 -6.22 -4.68 -9.61
C GLN A 87 -4.85 -4.31 -10.16
N LEU A 88 -3.78 -4.63 -9.41
CA LEU A 88 -2.40 -4.41 -9.84
C LEU A 88 -2.07 -5.35 -11.00
N LYS A 89 -1.67 -4.78 -12.13
CA LYS A 89 -1.34 -5.50 -13.38
C LYS A 89 0.13 -5.37 -13.76
N ASP A 90 0.83 -4.40 -13.18
CA ASP A 90 2.18 -4.01 -13.60
C ASP A 90 3.16 -4.10 -12.42
N TRP A 91 4.26 -4.84 -12.65
CA TRP A 91 5.39 -4.87 -11.72
C TRP A 91 6.05 -3.50 -11.54
N GLY A 92 6.00 -2.63 -12.54
CA GLY A 92 6.51 -1.26 -12.43
C GLY A 92 5.80 -0.46 -11.32
N GLU A 93 4.47 -0.55 -11.25
CA GLU A 93 3.69 0.08 -10.18
C GLU A 93 3.99 -0.51 -8.80
N ILE A 94 4.16 -1.84 -8.72
CA ILE A 94 4.57 -2.49 -7.47
C ILE A 94 5.96 -2.02 -7.04
N SER A 95 6.91 -1.91 -7.97
CA SER A 95 8.26 -1.42 -7.68
C SER A 95 8.28 0.04 -7.22
N LYS A 96 7.42 0.92 -7.76
CA LYS A 96 7.24 2.28 -7.23
C LYS A 96 6.77 2.27 -5.78
N ILE A 97 5.80 1.41 -5.44
CA ILE A 97 5.33 1.26 -4.05
C ILE A 97 6.51 0.82 -3.17
N LEU A 98 7.23 -0.24 -3.55
CA LEU A 98 8.32 -0.80 -2.75
C LEU A 98 9.50 0.15 -2.57
N SER A 99 9.85 0.93 -3.60
CA SER A 99 10.94 1.90 -3.53
C SER A 99 10.68 3.01 -2.49
N ASN A 100 9.40 3.27 -2.17
CA ASN A 100 8.98 4.26 -1.20
C ASN A 100 8.67 3.67 0.19
N ILE A 101 8.88 2.36 0.40
CA ILE A 101 8.67 1.66 1.68
C ILE A 101 9.96 0.91 2.08
N PRO A 102 11.00 1.62 2.52
CA PRO A 102 12.35 1.06 2.67
C PRO A 102 12.47 0.00 3.77
N ASN A 103 11.50 -0.10 4.67
CA ASN A 103 11.49 -1.04 5.80
C ASN A 103 10.57 -2.24 5.57
N LEU A 104 10.04 -2.44 4.35
CA LEU A 104 9.09 -3.50 4.07
C LEU A 104 9.75 -4.89 4.13
N ASP A 105 9.22 -5.76 4.98
CA ASP A 105 9.65 -7.14 5.18
C ASP A 105 8.71 -8.15 4.52
N PHE A 106 7.41 -7.85 4.52
CA PHE A 106 6.35 -8.72 4.02
C PHE A 106 5.43 -8.00 3.03
N LEU A 107 5.20 -8.63 1.88
CA LEU A 107 4.27 -8.19 0.86
C LEU A 107 3.36 -9.34 0.42
N ASN A 108 2.06 -9.09 0.45
CA ASN A 108 1.05 -9.97 -0.13
C ASN A 108 0.43 -9.34 -1.37
N LEU A 109 0.63 -9.95 -2.54
CA LEU A 109 0.03 -9.55 -3.83
C LEU A 109 -0.99 -10.57 -4.34
N SER A 110 -1.45 -11.49 -3.47
CA SER A 110 -2.37 -12.55 -3.89
C SER A 110 -3.60 -11.99 -4.60
N MET A 111 -4.13 -12.70 -5.60
CA MET A 111 -5.36 -12.31 -6.30
C MET A 111 -5.27 -10.96 -7.04
N ASN A 112 -4.07 -10.57 -7.50
CA ASN A 112 -3.88 -9.45 -8.44
C ASN A 112 -3.64 -9.98 -9.86
N PRO A 113 -4.20 -9.34 -10.90
CA PRO A 113 -4.10 -9.78 -12.29
C PRO A 113 -2.73 -9.43 -12.95
N LEU A 114 -1.62 -9.91 -12.37
CA LEU A 114 -0.24 -9.65 -12.84
C LEU A 114 0.17 -10.42 -14.10
N ARG A 115 -0.78 -11.12 -14.74
CA ARG A 115 -0.51 -11.93 -15.93
C ARG A 115 0.01 -11.06 -17.07
N GLY A 116 1.18 -11.43 -17.61
CA GLY A 116 1.73 -10.80 -18.83
C GLY A 116 2.56 -9.55 -18.59
N SER A 117 2.75 -9.13 -17.35
CA SER A 117 3.82 -8.20 -16.97
C SER A 117 5.05 -9.01 -16.53
N SER A 118 6.22 -8.60 -17.00
CA SER A 118 7.51 -9.20 -16.65
C SER A 118 8.24 -8.29 -15.67
N LEU A 119 8.83 -8.85 -14.63
CA LEU A 119 9.64 -8.09 -13.69
C LEU A 119 11.00 -7.76 -14.34
N GLU A 120 11.16 -6.51 -14.79
CA GLU A 120 12.43 -6.07 -15.36
C GLU A 120 13.53 -5.99 -14.29
N PRO A 121 14.81 -6.26 -14.63
CA PRO A 121 15.91 -6.28 -13.65
C PRO A 121 16.05 -5.01 -12.80
N GLY A 122 15.80 -3.83 -13.39
CA GLY A 122 15.83 -2.56 -12.64
C GLY A 122 14.66 -2.41 -11.67
N ALA A 123 13.49 -2.97 -12.00
CA ALA A 123 12.33 -2.98 -11.13
C ALA A 123 12.49 -3.99 -9.98
N ALA A 124 13.24 -5.08 -10.21
CA ALA A 124 13.54 -6.10 -9.21
C ALA A 124 14.39 -5.57 -8.04
N GLU A 125 15.20 -4.53 -8.24
CA GLU A 125 16.02 -3.93 -7.17
C GLU A 125 15.17 -3.41 -6.00
N ALA A 126 13.95 -2.95 -6.29
CA ALA A 126 12.99 -2.50 -5.27
C ALA A 126 12.55 -3.62 -4.32
N PHE A 127 12.71 -4.89 -4.70
CA PHE A 127 12.37 -6.05 -3.87
C PHE A 127 13.51 -6.51 -2.95
N SER A 128 14.70 -5.89 -3.04
CA SER A 128 15.91 -6.33 -2.33
C SER A 128 15.79 -6.37 -0.81
N GLY A 129 14.93 -5.52 -0.22
CA GLY A 129 14.65 -5.49 1.21
C GLY A 129 13.62 -6.54 1.67
N LEU A 130 12.87 -7.13 0.74
CA LEU A 130 11.72 -7.97 1.04
C LEU A 130 12.17 -9.38 1.45
N ARG A 131 11.62 -9.89 2.57
CA ARG A 131 11.90 -11.25 3.05
C ARG A 131 10.82 -12.25 2.69
N ARG A 132 9.58 -11.77 2.58
CA ARG A 132 8.40 -12.61 2.39
C ARG A 132 7.53 -12.00 1.30
N LEU A 133 7.33 -12.75 0.22
CA LEU A 133 6.48 -12.40 -0.90
C LEU A 133 5.42 -13.48 -1.12
N VAL A 134 4.15 -13.08 -1.18
CA VAL A 134 3.04 -13.99 -1.46
C VAL A 134 2.40 -13.62 -2.80
N LEU A 135 2.41 -14.56 -3.74
CA LEU A 135 1.91 -14.39 -5.13
C LEU A 135 0.78 -15.38 -5.47
N ASN A 136 -0.05 -15.76 -4.49
CA ASN A 136 -1.07 -16.78 -4.73
C ASN A 136 -2.12 -16.27 -5.73
N ASN A 137 -2.46 -17.10 -6.72
CA ASN A 137 -3.48 -16.79 -7.73
C ASN A 137 -3.25 -15.46 -8.49
N THR A 138 -1.99 -15.13 -8.78
CA THR A 138 -1.63 -13.96 -9.61
C THR A 138 -1.47 -14.29 -11.10
N HIS A 139 -1.54 -15.59 -11.45
CA HIS A 139 -1.27 -16.11 -12.80
C HIS A 139 0.11 -15.77 -13.38
N VAL A 140 1.06 -15.44 -12.51
CA VAL A 140 2.47 -15.21 -12.84
C VAL A 140 3.16 -16.55 -13.08
N THR A 141 4.00 -16.62 -14.12
CA THR A 141 4.87 -17.77 -14.40
C THR A 141 6.29 -17.51 -13.89
N TRP A 142 7.06 -18.57 -13.63
CA TRP A 142 8.45 -18.42 -13.15
C TRP A 142 9.35 -17.61 -14.08
N ASP A 143 9.10 -17.62 -15.40
CA ASP A 143 9.88 -16.82 -16.36
C ASP A 143 9.61 -15.31 -16.27
N MET A 144 8.60 -14.88 -15.50
CA MET A 144 8.20 -13.47 -15.35
C MET A 144 8.69 -12.84 -14.04
N VAL A 145 9.31 -13.61 -13.14
CA VAL A 145 9.75 -13.19 -11.79
C VAL A 145 11.20 -13.55 -11.49
#